data_AF-A0A5E7Y6I9-F1
#
_entry.id   AF-A0A5E7Y6I9-F1
#
_cell.length_a   1.000
_cell.length_b   1.000
_cell.length_c   1.000
_cell.angle_alpha   90.00
_cell.angle_beta   90.00
_cell.angle_gamma   90.00
#
_symmetry.space_group_name_H-M   'P 1'
#
loop_
_entity.id
_entity.type
_entity.pdbx_description
1 polymer ?
#
loop_
_entity_poly.entity_id
_entity_poly.type
_entity_poly.pdbx_seq_one_letter_code
_entity_poly.pdbx_strand_id
1 'polypeptide(L)'
;MRRLLFWLALAGLALVAGFAQLDRTARFAPQLAGAVPPAFSGFAAEQRTRHAIAAQDGEDALAEAQALLARRPLPAEHLGLFAVAAAMAGEEERSRAALELAMQRGWRDPLAQQAGAAAAIAQGAHDIAAMRIAALYAIGEGEGASLYAAQLVSTAEGRAAFATRFAKAGHWQRQVPDALSNAAAPDDFAATMALAGEQDAALDCPRLTRIAAQYEAEGHATAAQSLREACAD
;
A
#
# COMPACT_ATOMS: atom_id res chain seq x y z
N MET A 1 3.74 49.23 30.79
CA MET A 1 3.04 47.93 30.88
C MET A 1 2.43 47.46 29.56
N ARG A 2 1.55 48.22 28.88
CA ARG A 2 0.90 47.80 27.61
C ARG A 2 1.87 47.40 26.49
N ARG A 3 2.97 48.13 26.29
CA ARG A 3 4.00 47.80 25.29
C ARG A 3 4.72 46.47 25.60
N LEU A 4 5.02 46.20 26.87
CA LEU A 4 5.67 44.95 27.30
C LEU A 4 4.77 43.74 27.04
N LEU A 5 3.49 43.83 27.42
CA LEU A 5 2.50 42.77 27.17
C LEU A 5 2.35 42.48 25.67
N PHE A 6 2.35 43.50 24.83
CA PHE A 6 2.31 43.33 23.38
C PHE A 6 3.52 42.56 22.84
N TRP A 7 4.74 42.93 23.27
CA TRP A 7 5.95 42.21 22.85
C TRP A 7 5.99 40.77 23.36
N LEU A 8 5.53 40.51 24.59
CA LEU A 8 5.40 39.15 25.12
C LEU A 8 4.40 38.32 24.32
N ALA A 9 3.25 38.91 23.96
CA ALA A 9 2.26 38.24 23.11
C ALA A 9 2.83 37.92 21.72
N LEU A 10 3.56 38.86 21.11
CA LEU A 10 4.24 38.62 19.82
C LEU A 10 5.31 37.54 19.92
N ALA A 11 6.12 37.54 20.99
CA ALA A 11 7.12 36.51 21.22
C ALA A 11 6.47 35.12 21.38
N GLY A 12 5.37 35.04 22.13
CA GLY A 12 4.59 33.81 22.27
C GLY A 12 4.03 33.31 20.93
N LEU A 13 3.46 34.21 20.12
CA LEU A 13 2.97 33.87 18.78
C LEU A 13 4.10 33.39 17.86
N ALA A 14 5.26 34.05 17.89
CA ALA A 14 6.43 33.66 17.10
C ALA A 14 6.94 32.26 17.48
N LEU A 15 6.94 31.91 18.77
CA LEU A 15 7.30 30.56 19.23
C LEU A 15 6.32 29.50 18.73
N VAL A 16 5.01 29.74 18.86
CA VAL A 16 3.97 28.83 18.37
C VAL A 16 4.08 28.62 16.86
N ALA A 17 4.21 29.70 16.09
CA ALA A 17 4.36 29.64 14.65
C ALA A 17 5.67 28.92 14.24
N GLY A 18 6.76 29.18 14.96
CA GLY A 18 8.05 28.54 14.74
C GLY A 18 7.99 27.02 14.92
N PHE A 19 7.39 26.54 16.00
CA PHE A 19 7.24 25.09 16.23
C PHE A 19 6.24 24.43 15.28
N ALA A 20 5.15 25.10 14.93
CA ALA A 20 4.22 24.61 13.92
C ALA A 20 4.88 24.46 12.54
N GLN A 21 5.72 25.44 12.16
CA GLN A 21 6.49 25.37 10.92
C GLN A 21 7.57 24.28 10.98
N LEU A 22 8.24 24.12 12.13
CA LEU A 22 9.23 23.07 12.32
C LEU A 22 8.60 21.68 12.19
N ASP A 23 7.42 21.44 12.80
CA ASP A 23 6.65 20.20 12.64
C ASP A 23 6.29 19.94 11.17
N ARG A 24 5.73 20.94 10.48
CA ARG A 24 5.42 20.81 9.05
C ARG A 24 6.67 20.50 8.21
N THR A 25 7.81 21.09 8.57
CA THR A 25 9.08 20.85 7.87
C THR A 25 9.62 19.45 8.13
N ALA A 26 9.41 18.90 9.34
CA ALA A 26 9.80 17.54 9.69
C ALA A 26 9.18 16.48 8.75
N ARG A 27 8.02 16.76 8.13
CA ARG A 27 7.42 15.90 7.09
C ARG A 27 8.38 15.59 5.93
N PHE A 28 9.21 16.56 5.54
CA PHE A 28 10.15 16.45 4.42
C PHE A 28 11.62 16.37 4.86
N ALA A 29 11.90 16.66 6.13
CA ALA A 29 13.21 16.59 6.75
C ALA A 29 13.14 15.79 8.07
N PRO A 30 13.10 14.44 8.00
CA PRO A 30 12.89 13.57 9.16
C PRO A 30 13.85 13.81 10.33
N GLN A 31 15.08 14.24 10.04
CA GLN A 31 16.10 14.58 11.03
C GLN A 31 15.70 15.72 11.98
N LEU A 32 14.70 16.53 11.62
CA LEU A 32 14.17 17.60 12.49
C LEU A 32 13.15 17.10 13.51
N ALA A 33 12.67 15.85 13.40
CA ALA A 33 11.56 15.34 14.21
C ALA A 33 11.87 15.30 15.72
N GLY A 34 13.14 15.11 16.10
CA GLY A 34 13.58 15.16 17.49
C GLY A 34 13.62 16.56 18.10
N ALA A 35 13.66 17.62 17.27
CA ALA A 35 13.69 19.00 17.73
C ALA A 35 12.27 19.60 17.94
N VAL A 36 11.22 18.90 17.51
CA VAL A 36 9.83 19.35 17.62
C VAL A 36 9.27 18.95 18.99
N PRO A 37 8.87 19.90 19.84
CA PRO A 37 8.30 19.56 21.14
C PRO A 37 7.04 18.70 21.00
N PRO A 38 6.77 17.78 21.96
CA PRO A 38 5.64 16.86 21.86
C PRO A 38 4.26 17.54 21.74
N ALA A 39 4.10 18.78 22.22
CA ALA A 39 2.86 19.55 22.07
C ALA A 39 2.59 20.01 20.63
N PHE A 40 3.62 20.03 19.78
CA PHE A 40 3.56 20.49 18.39
C PHE A 40 3.83 19.36 17.38
N SER A 41 4.06 18.12 17.83
CA SER A 41 4.56 17.03 16.98
C SER A 41 3.44 16.27 16.25
N GLY A 42 2.83 16.87 15.23
CA GLY A 42 1.84 16.23 14.37
C GLY A 42 2.48 15.36 13.27
N PHE A 43 3.37 15.94 12.47
CA PHE A 43 4.15 15.21 11.46
C PHE A 43 5.45 14.64 12.04
N ALA A 44 6.04 15.32 13.03
CA ALA A 44 7.26 14.86 13.67
C ALA A 44 7.06 13.54 14.44
N ALA A 45 5.91 13.34 15.10
CA ALA A 45 5.62 12.07 15.78
C ALA A 45 5.57 10.88 14.80
N GLU A 46 5.04 11.10 13.59
CA GLU A 46 5.04 10.09 12.53
C GLU A 46 6.46 9.74 12.10
N GLN A 47 7.33 10.73 11.92
CA GLN A 47 8.74 10.50 11.55
C GLN A 47 9.53 9.82 12.67
N ARG A 48 9.30 10.18 13.94
CA ARG A 48 9.92 9.48 15.08
C ARG A 48 9.50 8.02 15.14
N THR A 49 8.20 7.74 14.94
CA THR A 49 7.70 6.35 14.87
C THR A 49 8.41 5.58 13.76
N ARG A 50 8.49 6.14 12.55
CA ARG A 50 9.21 5.52 11.42
C ARG A 50 10.70 5.30 11.72
N HIS A 51 11.34 6.27 12.37
CA HIS A 51 12.75 6.17 12.74
C HIS A 51 12.98 5.05 13.77
N ALA A 52 12.14 4.94 14.79
CA ALA A 52 12.22 3.88 15.78
C ALA A 52 11.96 2.49 15.16
N ILE A 53 10.98 2.37 14.26
CA ILE A 53 10.76 1.16 13.46
C ILE A 53 12.02 0.80 12.65
N ALA A 54 12.61 1.78 11.96
CA ALA A 54 13.81 1.57 11.15
C ALA A 54 15.05 1.21 12.00
N ALA A 55 15.12 1.70 13.24
CA ALA A 55 16.15 1.36 14.21
C ALA A 55 15.95 -0.03 14.84
N GLN A 56 14.86 -0.72 14.51
CA GLN A 56 14.48 -2.03 15.07
C GLN A 56 14.29 -2.03 16.59
N ASP A 57 13.99 -0.88 17.19
CA ASP A 57 13.68 -0.76 18.61
C ASP A 57 12.17 -0.88 18.83
N GLY A 58 11.71 -2.09 19.18
CA GLY A 58 10.28 -2.39 19.31
C GLY A 58 9.58 -1.61 20.43
N GLU A 59 10.24 -1.43 21.58
CA GLU A 59 9.66 -0.71 22.73
C GLU A 59 9.52 0.79 22.41
N ASP A 60 10.58 1.41 21.89
CA ASP A 60 10.57 2.82 21.51
C ASP A 60 9.60 3.07 20.32
N ALA A 61 9.57 2.17 19.34
CA ALA A 61 8.64 2.27 18.22
C ALA A 61 7.18 2.24 18.69
N LEU A 62 6.86 1.35 19.63
CA LEU A 62 5.52 1.23 20.17
C LEU A 62 5.13 2.47 20.99
N ALA A 63 6.05 3.00 21.80
CA ALA A 63 5.83 4.23 22.56
C ALA A 63 5.55 5.42 21.64
N GLU A 64 6.36 5.63 20.59
CA GLU A 64 6.16 6.72 19.63
C GLU A 64 4.87 6.52 18.81
N ALA A 65 4.53 5.29 18.42
CA ALA A 65 3.28 5.01 17.70
C ALA A 65 2.04 5.29 18.55
N GLN A 66 2.06 4.93 19.84
CA GLN A 66 0.98 5.28 20.79
C GLN A 66 0.85 6.79 20.94
N ALA A 67 1.99 7.48 21.06
CA ALA A 67 2.04 8.93 21.16
C ALA A 67 1.52 9.62 19.88
N LEU A 68 1.75 9.03 18.71
CA LEU A 68 1.19 9.46 17.42
C LEU A 68 -0.33 9.28 17.38
N LEU A 69 -0.83 8.10 17.73
CA LEU A 69 -2.27 7.80 17.72
C LEU A 69 -3.04 8.67 18.71
N ALA A 70 -2.50 8.91 19.91
CA ALA A 70 -3.12 9.79 20.90
C ALA A 70 -3.34 11.23 20.37
N ARG A 71 -2.47 11.70 19.47
CA ARG A 71 -2.55 13.03 18.86
C ARG A 71 -3.36 13.07 17.57
N ARG A 72 -3.22 12.03 16.75
CA ARG A 72 -3.80 11.97 15.40
C ARG A 72 -4.40 10.58 15.16
N PRO A 73 -5.56 10.26 15.76
CA PRO A 73 -6.13 8.92 15.74
C PRO A 73 -6.83 8.56 14.42
N LEU A 74 -7.01 9.51 13.49
CA LEU A 74 -7.85 9.30 12.30
C LEU A 74 -7.15 8.59 11.12
N PRO A 75 -5.91 8.92 10.72
CA PRO A 75 -5.28 8.31 9.54
C PRO A 75 -5.09 6.79 9.68
N ALA A 76 -5.34 6.05 8.61
CA ALA A 76 -5.17 4.58 8.59
C ALA A 76 -3.68 4.21 8.65
N GLU A 77 -2.84 5.02 8.04
CA GLU A 77 -1.39 4.86 7.99
C GLU A 77 -0.76 4.88 9.40
N HIS A 78 -1.34 5.65 10.33
CA HIS A 78 -0.87 5.68 11.72
C HIS A 78 -1.20 4.37 12.46
N LEU A 79 -2.33 3.73 12.14
CA LEU A 79 -2.64 2.40 12.65
C LEU A 79 -1.72 1.35 12.02
N GLY A 80 -1.37 1.49 10.74
CA GLY A 80 -0.36 0.65 10.09
C GLY A 80 1.00 0.74 10.80
N LEU A 81 1.48 1.96 11.09
CA LEU A 81 2.71 2.17 11.87
C LEU A 81 2.62 1.57 13.27
N PHE A 82 1.49 1.76 13.97
CA PHE A 82 1.26 1.13 15.27
C PHE A 82 1.27 -0.39 15.19
N ALA A 83 0.69 -0.97 14.14
CA ALA A 83 0.68 -2.42 13.97
C ALA A 83 2.09 -2.99 13.80
N VAL A 84 2.93 -2.34 12.99
CA VAL A 84 4.35 -2.73 12.83
C VAL A 84 5.08 -2.63 14.17
N ALA A 85 4.95 -1.50 14.86
CA ALA A 85 5.59 -1.28 16.15
C ALA A 85 5.13 -2.29 17.22
N ALA A 86 3.83 -2.56 17.30
CA ALA A 86 3.27 -3.56 18.21
C ALA A 86 3.79 -4.98 17.89
N ALA A 87 3.89 -5.36 16.62
CA ALA A 87 4.47 -6.65 16.23
C ALA A 87 5.95 -6.75 16.63
N MET A 88 6.73 -5.68 16.44
CA MET A 88 8.15 -5.63 16.87
C MET A 88 8.30 -5.75 18.39
N ALA A 89 7.35 -5.22 19.16
CA ALA A 89 7.30 -5.34 20.62
C ALA A 89 6.70 -6.67 21.12
N GLY A 90 6.37 -7.61 20.21
CA GLY A 90 5.75 -8.89 20.57
C GLY A 90 4.26 -8.81 20.94
N GLU A 91 3.59 -7.69 20.68
CA GLU A 91 2.16 -7.48 20.93
C GLU A 91 1.29 -7.87 19.72
N GLU A 92 1.34 -9.14 19.32
CA GLU A 92 0.69 -9.67 18.11
C GLU A 92 -0.80 -9.35 18.02
N GLU A 93 -1.55 -9.53 19.11
CA GLU A 93 -2.99 -9.23 19.16
C GLU A 93 -3.31 -7.76 18.91
N ARG A 94 -2.51 -6.85 19.48
CA ARG A 94 -2.68 -5.40 19.26
C ARG A 94 -2.28 -5.01 17.84
N SER A 95 -1.27 -5.66 17.29
CA SER A 95 -0.87 -5.50 15.89
C SER A 95 -2.01 -5.87 14.93
N ARG A 96 -2.58 -7.07 15.10
CA ARG A 96 -3.70 -7.55 14.30
C ARG A 96 -4.92 -6.63 14.39
N ALA A 97 -5.33 -6.27 15.61
CA ALA A 97 -6.46 -5.38 15.82
C ALA A 97 -6.27 -4.00 15.16
N ALA A 98 -5.04 -3.47 15.18
CA ALA A 98 -4.73 -2.22 14.51
C ALA A 98 -4.78 -2.33 12.98
N LEU A 99 -4.30 -3.43 12.39
CA LEU A 99 -4.44 -3.67 10.95
C LEU A 99 -5.91 -3.82 10.53
N GLU A 100 -6.71 -4.52 11.31
CA GLU A 100 -8.16 -4.64 11.07
C GLU A 100 -8.85 -3.27 11.06
N LEU A 101 -8.53 -2.42 12.04
CA LEU A 101 -9.03 -1.05 12.07
C LEU A 101 -8.49 -0.20 10.91
N ALA A 102 -7.23 -0.39 10.51
CA ALA A 102 -6.64 0.31 9.37
C ALA A 102 -7.38 -0.04 8.07
N MET A 103 -7.65 -1.34 7.85
CA MET A 103 -8.40 -1.84 6.70
C MET A 103 -9.83 -1.28 6.60
N GLN A 104 -10.46 -0.95 7.73
CA GLN A 104 -11.79 -0.34 7.79
C GLN A 104 -11.77 1.16 7.48
N ARG A 105 -10.66 1.86 7.77
CA ARG A 105 -10.57 3.32 7.67
C ARG A 105 -10.14 3.83 6.31
N GLY A 106 -9.30 3.09 5.59
CA GLY A 106 -8.71 3.59 4.37
C GLY A 106 -8.28 2.49 3.42
N TRP A 107 -8.58 2.69 2.14
CA TRP A 107 -8.07 1.83 1.07
C TRP A 107 -6.66 2.21 0.61
N ARG A 108 -6.13 3.37 1.06
CA ARG A 108 -4.85 3.93 0.61
C ARG A 108 -3.65 3.56 1.47
N ASP A 109 -3.84 2.90 2.61
CA ASP A 109 -2.72 2.41 3.41
C ASP A 109 -2.16 1.12 2.80
N PRO A 110 -0.92 1.12 2.26
CA PRO A 110 -0.35 -0.04 1.58
C PRO A 110 -0.25 -1.26 2.50
N LEU A 111 0.15 -1.05 3.75
CA LEU A 111 0.34 -2.15 4.70
C LEU A 111 -0.98 -2.86 5.00
N ALA A 112 -2.04 -2.12 5.29
CA ALA A 112 -3.38 -2.68 5.46
C ALA A 112 -3.90 -3.37 4.18
N GLN A 113 -3.61 -2.84 2.99
CA GLN A 113 -4.00 -3.52 1.75
C GLN A 113 -3.24 -4.84 1.55
N GLN A 114 -1.93 -4.88 1.82
CA GLN A 114 -1.12 -6.10 1.72
C GLN A 114 -1.58 -7.16 2.74
N ALA A 115 -1.73 -6.77 4.00
CA ALA A 115 -2.24 -7.66 5.05
C ALA A 115 -3.65 -8.18 4.70
N GLY A 116 -4.52 -7.31 4.20
CA GLY A 116 -5.86 -7.67 3.76
C GLY A 116 -5.87 -8.60 2.55
N ALA A 117 -4.97 -8.40 1.58
CA ALA A 117 -4.81 -9.29 0.43
C ALA A 117 -4.34 -10.68 0.87
N ALA A 118 -3.31 -10.75 1.72
CA ALA A 118 -2.79 -12.01 2.26
C ALA A 118 -3.86 -12.78 3.03
N ALA A 119 -4.59 -12.11 3.93
CA ALA A 119 -5.66 -12.72 4.70
C ALA A 119 -6.81 -13.22 3.80
N ALA A 120 -7.18 -12.44 2.77
CA ALA A 120 -8.22 -12.84 1.83
C ALA A 120 -7.80 -14.06 0.99
N ILE A 121 -6.55 -14.13 0.53
CA ILE A 121 -6.01 -15.31 -0.17
C ILE A 121 -6.06 -16.54 0.74
N ALA A 122 -5.59 -16.42 1.98
CA ALA A 122 -5.58 -17.53 2.95
C ALA A 122 -6.99 -18.06 3.28
N GLN A 123 -8.01 -17.21 3.20
CA GLN A 123 -9.41 -17.56 3.47
C GLN A 123 -10.18 -18.01 2.21
N GLY A 124 -9.55 -18.01 1.02
CA GLY A 124 -10.23 -18.27 -0.25
C GLY A 124 -11.19 -17.16 -0.69
N ALA A 125 -11.09 -15.96 -0.09
CA ALA A 125 -11.90 -14.80 -0.44
C ALA A 125 -11.33 -14.07 -1.67
N HIS A 126 -11.28 -14.76 -2.81
CA HIS A 126 -10.58 -14.32 -4.02
C HIS A 126 -11.01 -12.93 -4.54
N ASP A 127 -12.29 -12.59 -4.48
CA ASP A 127 -12.80 -11.27 -4.90
C ASP A 127 -12.24 -10.13 -4.04
N ILE A 128 -12.12 -10.37 -2.73
CA ILE A 128 -11.55 -9.41 -1.78
C ILE A 128 -10.05 -9.31 -2.01
N ALA A 129 -9.35 -10.42 -2.22
CA ALA A 129 -7.93 -10.42 -2.55
C ALA A 129 -7.67 -9.59 -3.83
N ALA A 130 -8.40 -9.89 -4.91
CA ALA A 130 -8.33 -9.18 -6.19
C ALA A 130 -8.55 -7.68 -6.02
N MET A 131 -9.53 -7.28 -5.20
CA MET A 131 -9.78 -5.88 -4.85
C MET A 131 -8.58 -5.19 -4.21
N ARG A 132 -8.02 -5.82 -3.17
CA ARG A 132 -6.93 -5.27 -2.37
C ARG A 132 -5.65 -5.15 -3.21
N ILE A 133 -5.38 -6.14 -4.04
CA ILE A 133 -4.26 -6.14 -4.98
C ILE A 133 -4.42 -5.03 -6.03
N ALA A 134 -5.61 -4.89 -6.64
CA ALA A 134 -5.86 -3.80 -7.58
C ALA A 134 -5.71 -2.40 -6.91
N ALA A 135 -6.11 -2.27 -5.65
CA ALA A 135 -5.91 -1.05 -4.88
C ALA A 135 -4.43 -0.73 -4.63
N LEU A 136 -3.57 -1.73 -4.41
CA LEU A 136 -2.13 -1.53 -4.29
C LEU A 136 -1.51 -1.00 -5.59
N TYR A 137 -1.86 -1.61 -6.73
CA TYR A 137 -1.43 -1.09 -8.04
C TYR A 137 -1.94 0.33 -8.32
N ALA A 138 -3.16 0.64 -7.87
CA ALA A 138 -3.76 1.97 -8.00
C ALA A 138 -2.96 3.07 -7.27
N ILE A 139 -2.37 2.75 -6.10
CA ILE A 139 -1.59 3.70 -5.31
C ILE A 139 -0.08 3.69 -5.64
N GLY A 140 0.35 2.92 -6.64
CA GLY A 140 1.76 2.85 -7.08
C GLY A 140 2.61 1.83 -6.31
N GLU A 141 2.00 0.96 -5.52
CA GLU A 141 2.68 -0.07 -4.70
C GLU A 141 2.75 -1.41 -5.45
N GLY A 142 3.05 -1.35 -6.75
CA GLY A 142 2.96 -2.48 -7.67
C GLY A 142 3.95 -3.61 -7.37
N GLU A 143 5.15 -3.27 -6.88
CA GLU A 143 6.17 -4.27 -6.51
C GLU A 143 5.66 -5.17 -5.38
N GLY A 144 5.17 -4.58 -4.29
CA GLY A 144 4.56 -5.32 -3.17
C GLY A 144 3.27 -6.04 -3.56
N ALA A 145 2.52 -5.53 -4.53
CA ALA A 145 1.29 -6.16 -5.03
C ALA A 145 1.55 -7.43 -5.86
N SER A 146 2.66 -7.49 -6.58
CA SER A 146 2.92 -8.53 -7.59
C SER A 146 3.06 -9.92 -7.00
N LEU A 147 3.64 -10.04 -5.80
CA LEU A 147 3.71 -11.32 -5.09
C LEU A 147 2.32 -11.88 -4.78
N TYR A 148 1.43 -11.05 -4.23
CA TYR A 148 0.06 -11.45 -3.91
C TYR A 148 -0.77 -11.68 -5.17
N ALA A 149 -0.52 -10.91 -6.24
CA ALA A 149 -1.17 -11.11 -7.54
C ALA A 149 -0.79 -12.48 -8.13
N ALA A 150 0.50 -12.82 -8.15
CA ALA A 150 0.99 -14.12 -8.60
C ALA A 150 0.40 -15.27 -7.77
N GLN A 151 0.38 -15.11 -6.43
CA GLN A 151 -0.25 -16.10 -5.55
C GLN A 151 -1.74 -16.26 -5.84
N LEU A 152 -2.48 -15.17 -6.04
CA LEU A 152 -3.91 -15.22 -6.34
C LEU A 152 -4.17 -15.97 -7.65
N VAL A 153 -3.48 -15.61 -8.73
CA VAL A 153 -3.72 -16.19 -10.08
C VAL A 153 -3.21 -17.62 -10.24
N SER A 154 -2.48 -18.16 -9.25
CA SER A 154 -2.07 -19.58 -9.22
C SER A 154 -3.25 -20.56 -9.05
N THR A 155 -4.44 -20.06 -8.74
CA THR A 155 -5.68 -20.83 -8.60
C THR A 155 -6.70 -20.41 -9.65
N ALA A 156 -7.55 -21.33 -10.11
CA ALA A 156 -8.56 -21.02 -11.13
C ALA A 156 -9.56 -19.96 -10.65
N GLU A 157 -10.01 -20.06 -9.40
CA GLU A 157 -10.92 -19.12 -8.76
C GLU A 157 -10.27 -17.73 -8.62
N GLY A 158 -8.98 -17.68 -8.27
CA GLY A 158 -8.24 -16.43 -8.20
C GLY A 158 -8.03 -15.76 -9.56
N ARG A 159 -7.78 -16.55 -10.63
CA ARG A 159 -7.74 -16.02 -12.00
C ARG A 159 -9.07 -15.41 -12.41
N ALA A 160 -10.18 -16.11 -12.16
CA ALA A 160 -11.52 -15.61 -12.46
C ALA A 160 -11.81 -14.29 -11.71
N ALA A 161 -11.53 -14.24 -10.40
CA ALA A 161 -11.72 -13.04 -9.59
C ALA A 161 -10.88 -11.85 -10.08
N PHE A 162 -9.62 -12.09 -10.46
CA PHE A 162 -8.75 -11.03 -10.96
C PHE A 162 -9.13 -10.60 -12.38
N ALA A 163 -9.56 -11.51 -13.24
CA ALA A 163 -10.14 -11.21 -14.56
C ALA A 163 -11.39 -10.31 -14.45
N THR A 164 -12.30 -10.61 -13.52
CA THR A 164 -13.47 -9.75 -13.22
C THR A 164 -13.07 -8.37 -12.72
N ARG A 165 -11.92 -8.23 -12.07
CA ARG A 165 -11.36 -6.90 -11.79
C ARG A 165 -10.91 -6.22 -13.07
N PHE A 166 -10.22 -6.90 -13.97
CA PHE A 166 -9.79 -6.34 -15.26
C PHE A 166 -10.95 -5.89 -16.15
N ALA A 167 -12.14 -6.49 -16.06
CA ALA A 167 -13.33 -5.99 -16.76
C ALA A 167 -13.77 -4.58 -16.30
N LYS A 168 -13.37 -4.15 -15.10
CA LYS A 168 -13.70 -2.83 -14.54
C LYS A 168 -12.56 -1.85 -14.78
N ALA A 169 -12.73 -0.98 -15.78
CA ALA A 169 -11.75 0.03 -16.16
C ALA A 169 -11.18 0.80 -14.96
N GLY A 170 -9.85 0.95 -14.91
CA GLY A 170 -9.16 1.65 -13.83
C GLY A 170 -7.70 1.94 -14.15
N HIS A 171 -7.16 3.02 -13.58
CA HIS A 171 -5.77 3.44 -13.84
C HIS A 171 -4.71 2.40 -13.44
N TRP A 172 -5.07 1.46 -12.58
CA TRP A 172 -4.22 0.34 -12.13
C TRP A 172 -3.92 -0.66 -13.26
N GLN A 173 -4.83 -0.84 -14.24
CA GLN A 173 -4.67 -1.79 -15.35
C GLN A 173 -3.42 -1.51 -16.20
N ARG A 174 -2.92 -0.27 -16.21
CA ARG A 174 -1.70 0.10 -16.93
C ARG A 174 -0.43 -0.46 -16.30
N GLN A 175 -0.44 -0.86 -15.04
CA GLN A 175 0.78 -1.38 -14.38
C GLN A 175 0.76 -2.90 -14.30
N VAL A 176 -0.42 -3.51 -14.19
CA VAL A 176 -0.55 -4.93 -13.86
C VAL A 176 0.01 -5.87 -14.92
N PRO A 177 -0.20 -5.71 -16.25
CA PRO A 177 0.26 -6.69 -17.22
C PRO A 177 1.76 -6.98 -17.14
N ASP A 178 2.62 -5.96 -17.14
CA ASP A 178 4.08 -6.19 -17.01
C ASP A 178 4.45 -6.73 -15.62
N ALA A 179 3.82 -6.21 -14.57
CA ALA A 179 4.14 -6.60 -13.21
C ALA A 179 3.77 -8.07 -12.94
N LEU A 180 2.59 -8.48 -13.41
CA LEU A 180 2.06 -9.83 -13.25
C LEU A 180 2.73 -10.82 -14.20
N SER A 181 3.02 -10.44 -15.46
CA SER A 181 3.69 -11.35 -16.41
C SER A 181 5.09 -11.74 -15.95
N ASN A 182 5.74 -10.88 -15.16
CA ASN A 182 7.06 -11.14 -14.57
C ASN A 182 6.98 -11.93 -13.25
N ALA A 183 5.86 -11.88 -12.54
CA ALA A 183 5.72 -12.47 -11.20
C ALA A 183 4.97 -13.81 -11.19
N ALA A 184 4.01 -14.01 -12.09
CA ALA A 184 3.20 -15.23 -12.19
C ALA A 184 3.78 -16.23 -13.19
N ALA A 185 3.33 -17.48 -13.10
CA ALA A 185 3.61 -18.45 -14.15
C ALA A 185 2.98 -17.98 -15.48
N PRO A 186 3.67 -18.14 -16.64
CA PRO A 186 3.16 -17.69 -17.94
C PRO A 186 1.74 -18.17 -18.27
N ASP A 187 1.45 -19.44 -17.97
CA ASP A 187 0.12 -20.04 -18.22
C ASP A 187 -0.96 -19.43 -17.32
N ASP A 188 -0.66 -19.13 -16.06
CA ASP A 188 -1.61 -18.51 -15.13
C ASP A 188 -1.92 -17.06 -15.52
N PHE A 189 -0.89 -16.31 -15.93
CA PHE A 189 -1.06 -14.96 -16.46
C PHE A 189 -1.89 -14.96 -17.75
N ALA A 190 -1.52 -15.81 -18.72
CA ALA A 190 -2.23 -15.90 -19.99
C ALA A 190 -3.70 -16.29 -19.80
N ALA A 191 -3.98 -17.30 -18.96
CA ALA A 191 -5.35 -17.70 -18.63
C ALA A 191 -6.13 -16.58 -17.94
N THR A 192 -5.50 -15.78 -17.07
CA THR A 192 -6.16 -14.63 -16.45
C THR A 192 -6.54 -13.56 -17.49
N MET A 193 -5.65 -13.27 -18.45
CA MET A 193 -5.91 -12.29 -19.50
C MET A 193 -6.97 -12.77 -20.49
N ALA A 194 -6.97 -14.06 -20.84
CA ALA A 194 -8.03 -14.67 -21.65
C ALA A 194 -9.40 -14.55 -20.99
N LEU A 195 -9.52 -14.92 -19.71
CA LEU A 195 -10.75 -14.76 -18.93
C LEU A 195 -11.20 -13.29 -18.84
N ALA A 196 -10.26 -12.34 -18.82
CA ALA A 196 -10.58 -10.92 -18.83
C ALA A 196 -11.12 -10.48 -20.19
N GLY A 197 -10.53 -10.96 -21.29
CA GLY A 197 -11.02 -10.72 -22.66
C GLY A 197 -12.43 -11.25 -22.89
N GLU A 198 -12.74 -12.45 -22.39
CA GLU A 198 -14.10 -13.02 -22.41
C GLU A 198 -15.14 -12.17 -21.64
N GLN A 199 -14.68 -11.30 -20.74
CA GLN A 199 -15.51 -10.38 -19.94
C GLN A 199 -15.48 -8.95 -20.47
N ASP A 200 -15.14 -8.76 -21.75
CA ASP A 200 -15.04 -7.47 -22.44
C ASP A 200 -14.09 -6.47 -21.74
N ALA A 201 -13.03 -6.97 -21.09
CA ALA A 201 -12.01 -6.09 -20.52
C ALA A 201 -11.28 -5.30 -21.61
N ALA A 202 -11.04 -4.01 -21.36
CA ALA A 202 -10.22 -3.18 -22.24
C ALA A 202 -8.72 -3.55 -22.12
N LEU A 203 -8.32 -4.61 -22.81
CA LEU A 203 -6.95 -5.11 -22.82
C LEU A 203 -6.04 -4.23 -23.69
N ASP A 204 -4.80 -4.02 -23.24
CA ASP A 204 -3.75 -3.36 -24.02
C ASP A 204 -3.10 -4.37 -24.98
N CYS A 205 -3.80 -4.67 -26.09
CA CYS A 205 -3.39 -5.71 -27.05
C CYS A 205 -1.96 -5.53 -27.59
N PRO A 206 -1.48 -4.31 -27.94
CA PRO A 206 -0.09 -4.11 -28.32
C PRO A 206 0.92 -4.55 -27.26
N ARG A 207 0.59 -4.34 -25.97
CA ARG A 207 1.43 -4.80 -24.86
C ARG A 207 1.35 -6.30 -24.66
N LEU A 208 0.16 -6.89 -24.68
CA LEU A 208 0.00 -8.35 -24.56
C LEU A 208 0.70 -9.09 -25.71
N THR A 209 0.70 -8.53 -26.92
CA THR A 209 1.44 -9.08 -28.07
C THR A 209 2.96 -9.09 -27.83
N ARG A 210 3.50 -8.06 -27.18
CA ARG A 210 4.92 -7.99 -26.80
C ARG A 210 5.28 -9.05 -25.75
N ILE A 211 4.42 -9.22 -24.74
CA ILE A 211 4.59 -10.26 -23.70
C ILE A 211 4.49 -11.65 -24.34
N ALA A 212 3.55 -11.86 -25.26
CA ALA A 212 3.44 -13.12 -26.00
C ALA A 212 4.70 -13.46 -26.81
N ALA A 213 5.31 -12.47 -27.47
CA ALA A 213 6.58 -12.67 -28.18
C ALA A 213 7.73 -13.04 -27.23
N GLN A 214 7.77 -12.44 -26.04
CA GLN A 214 8.73 -12.81 -25.00
C GLN A 214 8.52 -14.26 -24.53
N TYR A 215 7.28 -14.64 -24.20
CA TYR A 215 6.94 -16.00 -23.80
C TYR A 215 7.29 -17.04 -24.86
N GLU A 216 7.08 -16.73 -26.15
CA GLU A 216 7.50 -17.62 -27.24
C GLU A 216 9.02 -17.80 -27.29
N ALA A 217 9.80 -16.73 -27.13
CA ALA A 217 11.25 -16.78 -27.07
C ALA A 217 11.78 -17.59 -25.87
N GLU A 218 11.03 -17.60 -24.77
CA GLU A 218 11.33 -18.35 -23.54
C GLU A 218 10.81 -19.80 -23.57
N GLY A 219 10.10 -20.21 -24.63
CA GLY A 219 9.59 -21.58 -24.80
C GLY A 219 8.17 -21.81 -24.27
N HIS A 220 7.46 -20.76 -23.85
CA HIS A 220 6.08 -20.78 -23.37
C HIS A 220 5.06 -20.54 -24.50
N ALA A 221 5.11 -21.37 -25.54
CA ALA A 221 4.32 -21.20 -26.76
C ALA A 221 2.79 -21.22 -26.52
N THR A 222 2.30 -22.05 -25.60
CA THR A 222 0.86 -22.14 -25.27
C THR A 222 0.35 -20.86 -24.61
N ALA A 223 1.07 -20.33 -23.62
CA ALA A 223 0.75 -19.04 -23.00
C ALA A 223 0.79 -17.90 -24.03
N ALA A 224 1.81 -17.87 -24.90
CA ALA A 224 1.93 -16.89 -25.96
C ALA A 224 0.74 -16.92 -26.94
N GLN A 225 0.30 -18.12 -27.34
CA GLN A 225 -0.87 -18.29 -28.20
C GLN A 225 -2.15 -17.80 -27.51
N SER A 226 -2.38 -18.19 -26.25
CA SER A 226 -3.55 -17.76 -25.48
C SER A 226 -3.64 -16.23 -25.34
N LEU A 227 -2.50 -15.56 -25.13
CA LEU A 227 -2.46 -14.09 -25.11
C LEU A 227 -2.82 -13.45 -26.45
N ARG A 228 -2.45 -14.06 -27.58
CA ARG A 228 -2.81 -13.56 -28.91
C ARG A 228 -4.29 -13.75 -29.20
N GLU A 229 -4.84 -14.91 -28.82
CA GLU A 229 -6.26 -15.21 -28.97
C GLU A 229 -7.14 -14.28 -28.13
N ALA A 230 -6.71 -13.94 -26.92
CA ALA A 230 -7.37 -12.94 -26.07
C ALA A 230 -7.44 -11.52 -26.69
N CYS A 231 -6.66 -11.27 -27.74
CA CYS A 231 -6.59 -9.99 -28.46
C CYS A 231 -7.08 -10.09 -29.91
N ALA A 232 -7.61 -11.25 -30.32
CA ALA A 232 -8.15 -11.45 -31.66
C ALA A 232 -9.62 -11.02 -31.67
N ASP A 233 -9.90 -9.86 -32.27
CA ASP A 233 -11.25 -9.39 -32.59
C ASP A 233 -11.89 -10.20 -33.73
#